data_AF-A0A5N3PFY0-F1
#
_entry.id   AF-A0A5N3PFY0-F1
#
_cell.length_a   1.000
_cell.length_b   1.000
_cell.length_c   1.000
_cell.angle_alpha   90.00
_cell.angle_beta   90.00
_cell.angle_gamma   90.00
#
_symmetry.space_group_name_H-M   'P 1'
#
loop_
_entity.id
_entity.type
_entity.pdbx_description
1 polymer ?
#
loop_
_entity_poly.entity_id
_entity_poly.type
_entity_poly.pdbx_seq_one_letter_code
_entity_poly.pdbx_strand_id
1 'polypeptide(L)'
;MMSTLKTSGLPVFVAACIISSAVGTASAEPLPKMTPLVGEVLTAPRPVKGSDGRTHLVYELHLSNVTDQKADVKRISIFGNRSTKPLAVLESDAVGERLSLGGRRGSETRELGAFQFGVAFLHVTLDPDQPLPTVLRHEVAGFFQRFDGDMSMSFTETPVISSPPLVLGPPLRGDGYLAGDGCCDSFRHVRALLPLNGTFHLAQRFAIDWEKIDGEHRLFDGDAKDVRSYHIYGQPILAVADGTIVDARADLHDQVPGALPSGLPIEEADGNFAVLDVGDGRFVLYAHMRPGSLKVRSGDIVRRGDVIGEVGNTGNSSAPHLHLQAMDGPSGLLSNGLPYVFDAFSITAVDKAGTADFDRAEETGTPLTLTPTLPPLRLEKALPLDLTVVDWGNR
;
A
#
# COMPACT_ATOMS: atom_id res chain seq x y z
N MET A 1 -24.75 -67.80 -75.99
CA MET A 1 -25.40 -66.61 -76.60
C MET A 1 -25.02 -65.40 -75.76
N MET A 2 -24.77 -64.28 -76.44
CA MET A 2 -24.25 -63.00 -75.94
C MET A 2 -24.90 -62.50 -74.64
N SER A 3 -24.12 -61.79 -73.82
CA SER A 3 -24.42 -60.38 -73.49
C SER A 3 -23.46 -59.79 -72.44
N THR A 4 -22.64 -58.88 -72.97
CA THR A 4 -21.83 -57.79 -72.42
C THR A 4 -22.41 -56.87 -71.32
N LEU A 5 -21.47 -56.22 -70.60
CA LEU A 5 -21.47 -54.84 -70.03
C LEU A 5 -22.24 -54.61 -68.69
N LYS A 6 -21.78 -53.87 -67.66
CA LYS A 6 -20.76 -52.83 -67.43
C LYS A 6 -20.23 -52.91 -65.98
N THR A 7 -18.93 -52.67 -65.77
CA THR A 7 -18.33 -52.37 -64.46
C THR A 7 -18.13 -50.85 -64.32
N SER A 8 -18.77 -50.22 -63.35
CA SER A 8 -18.49 -48.84 -62.94
C SER A 8 -17.48 -48.84 -61.79
N GLY A 9 -16.28 -48.32 -62.01
CA GLY A 9 -15.27 -48.12 -60.97
C GLY A 9 -15.58 -46.89 -60.12
N LEU A 10 -15.52 -47.06 -58.79
CA LEU A 10 -15.35 -45.96 -57.83
C LEU A 10 -13.83 -45.79 -57.58
N PRO A 11 -13.28 -44.57 -57.59
CA PRO A 11 -11.90 -44.36 -57.18
C PRO A 11 -11.80 -44.42 -55.65
N VAL A 12 -10.95 -45.32 -55.15
CA VAL A 12 -10.52 -45.32 -53.74
C VAL A 12 -9.49 -44.22 -53.57
N PHE A 13 -9.86 -43.12 -52.91
CA PHE A 13 -8.92 -42.12 -52.42
C PHE A 13 -8.24 -42.67 -51.16
N VAL A 14 -6.97 -43.05 -51.28
CA VAL A 14 -6.12 -43.32 -50.11
C VAL A 14 -5.73 -41.99 -49.50
N ALA A 15 -6.43 -41.58 -48.43
CA ALA A 15 -6.04 -40.46 -47.60
C ALA A 15 -4.80 -40.87 -46.78
N ALA A 16 -3.63 -40.38 -47.17
CA ALA A 16 -2.42 -40.51 -46.36
C ALA A 16 -2.57 -39.60 -45.12
N CYS A 17 -2.92 -40.18 -43.98
CA CYS A 17 -2.83 -39.52 -42.69
C CYS A 17 -1.35 -39.29 -42.35
N ILE A 18 -0.85 -38.09 -42.61
CA ILE A 18 0.41 -37.62 -42.03
C ILE A 18 0.11 -37.32 -40.56
N ILE A 19 0.46 -38.26 -39.68
CA ILE A 19 0.51 -38.01 -38.24
C ILE A 19 1.73 -37.11 -38.01
N SER A 20 1.49 -35.80 -37.98
CA SER A 20 2.49 -34.84 -37.52
C SER A 20 2.59 -35.01 -36.00
N SER A 21 3.52 -35.84 -35.55
CA SER A 21 3.94 -35.86 -34.16
C SER A 21 4.62 -34.53 -33.86
N ALA A 22 3.86 -33.60 -33.26
CA ALA A 22 4.42 -32.39 -32.67
C ALA A 22 5.35 -32.83 -31.53
N VAL A 23 6.65 -32.90 -31.84
CA VAL A 23 7.69 -33.02 -30.84
C VAL A 23 7.65 -31.70 -30.06
N GLY A 24 6.98 -31.71 -28.91
CA GLY A 24 7.06 -30.62 -27.96
C GLY A 24 8.52 -30.44 -27.60
N THR A 25 9.11 -29.31 -27.99
CA THR A 25 10.44 -28.91 -27.52
C THR A 25 10.31 -28.71 -26.02
N ALA A 26 10.74 -29.70 -25.23
CA ALA A 26 10.98 -29.50 -23.81
C ALA A 26 11.93 -28.31 -23.68
N SER A 27 11.47 -27.20 -23.09
CA SER A 27 12.39 -26.10 -22.79
C SER A 27 13.42 -26.64 -21.82
N ALA A 28 14.70 -26.53 -22.17
CA ALA A 28 15.78 -26.98 -21.31
C ALA A 28 15.61 -26.32 -19.92
N GLU A 29 15.59 -27.16 -18.87
CA GLU A 29 15.60 -26.69 -17.49
C GLU A 29 16.81 -25.75 -17.30
N PRO A 30 16.62 -24.58 -16.67
CA PRO A 30 17.71 -23.64 -16.48
C PRO A 30 18.84 -24.27 -15.66
N LEU A 31 20.08 -23.98 -16.06
CA LEU A 31 21.26 -24.43 -15.32
C LEU A 31 21.24 -23.85 -13.90
N PRO A 32 21.64 -24.63 -12.87
CA PRO A 32 21.69 -24.14 -11.50
C PRO A 32 22.66 -22.96 -11.38
N LYS A 33 22.24 -21.92 -10.67
CA LYS A 33 23.06 -20.73 -10.35
C LYS A 33 23.17 -20.57 -8.85
N MET A 34 24.38 -20.28 -8.37
CA MET A 34 24.59 -19.97 -6.96
C MET A 34 24.12 -18.54 -6.66
N THR A 35 23.28 -18.38 -5.64
CA THR A 35 22.75 -17.08 -5.20
C THR A 35 23.07 -16.86 -3.71
N PRO A 36 24.01 -15.97 -3.34
CA PRO A 36 24.31 -15.66 -1.93
C PRO A 36 23.19 -14.90 -1.20
N LEU A 37 22.27 -14.29 -1.95
CA LEU A 37 21.01 -13.83 -1.41
C LEU A 37 19.89 -14.79 -1.78
N VAL A 38 18.96 -14.96 -0.85
CA VAL A 38 17.64 -15.52 -1.11
C VAL A 38 16.64 -14.40 -0.90
N GLY A 39 15.58 -14.37 -1.70
CA GLY A 39 14.60 -13.31 -1.61
C GLY A 39 13.22 -13.73 -2.07
N GLU A 40 12.23 -13.07 -1.48
CA GLU A 40 10.81 -13.31 -1.70
C GLU A 40 10.03 -12.02 -1.48
N VAL A 41 8.91 -11.87 -2.18
CA VAL A 41 7.97 -10.79 -1.90
C VAL A 41 7.07 -11.20 -0.76
N LEU A 42 6.98 -10.37 0.29
CA LEU A 42 6.19 -10.68 1.49
C LEU A 42 4.69 -10.77 1.21
N THR A 43 4.18 -9.90 0.33
CA THR A 43 2.79 -9.94 -0.14
C THR A 43 2.72 -9.43 -1.58
N ALA A 44 2.03 -10.18 -2.43
CA ALA A 44 1.85 -9.83 -3.84
C ALA A 44 1.19 -8.43 -3.98
N PRO A 45 1.75 -7.52 -4.80
CA PRO A 45 1.21 -6.17 -4.94
C PRO A 45 -0.15 -6.18 -5.62
N ARG A 46 -0.98 -5.22 -5.20
CA ARG A 46 -2.26 -4.88 -5.81
C ARG A 46 -2.11 -3.49 -6.45
N PRO A 47 -2.47 -3.31 -7.73
CA PRO A 47 -2.40 -2.01 -8.39
C PRO A 47 -3.45 -1.07 -7.83
N VAL A 48 -3.08 0.21 -7.71
CA VAL A 48 -4.01 1.28 -7.37
C VAL A 48 -3.76 2.50 -8.23
N LYS A 49 -4.83 3.14 -8.70
CA LYS A 49 -4.71 4.39 -9.45
C LYS A 49 -4.55 5.54 -8.47
N GLY A 50 -3.43 6.26 -8.54
CA GLY A 50 -3.16 7.45 -7.75
C GLY A 50 -3.84 8.69 -8.30
N SER A 51 -3.87 9.74 -7.50
CA SER A 51 -4.40 11.05 -7.89
C SER A 51 -3.55 11.78 -8.94
N ASP A 52 -2.32 11.32 -9.19
CA ASP A 52 -1.46 11.75 -10.30
C ASP A 52 -1.83 11.08 -11.64
N GLY A 53 -2.85 10.22 -11.64
CA GLY A 53 -3.33 9.48 -12.81
C GLY A 53 -2.54 8.20 -13.12
N ARG A 54 -1.43 7.95 -12.44
CA ARG A 54 -0.58 6.77 -12.63
C ARG A 54 -1.08 5.58 -11.81
N THR A 55 -0.59 4.40 -12.15
CA THR A 55 -0.85 3.18 -11.36
C THR A 55 0.34 2.88 -10.46
N HIS A 56 0.09 2.67 -9.17
CA HIS A 56 1.09 2.39 -8.16
C HIS A 56 1.02 0.93 -7.72
N LEU A 57 2.18 0.29 -7.63
CA LEU A 57 2.39 -1.02 -7.03
C LEU A 57 3.33 -0.83 -5.84
N VAL A 58 2.81 -1.01 -4.63
CA VAL A 58 3.54 -0.85 -3.36
C VAL A 58 3.62 -2.21 -2.68
N TYR A 59 4.83 -2.67 -2.37
CA TYR A 59 5.11 -3.99 -1.80
C TYR A 59 6.56 -4.11 -1.33
N GLU A 60 6.89 -5.22 -0.68
CA GLU A 60 8.16 -5.39 0.02
C GLU A 60 8.89 -6.64 -0.47
N LEU A 61 10.19 -6.50 -0.70
CA LEU A 61 11.09 -7.57 -1.06
C LEU A 61 11.96 -7.92 0.15
N HIS A 62 11.72 -9.09 0.73
CA HIS A 62 12.57 -9.68 1.76
C HIS A 62 13.84 -10.23 1.11
N LEU A 63 15.00 -9.90 1.67
CA LEU A 63 16.31 -10.32 1.20
C LEU A 63 17.12 -10.87 2.37
N SER A 64 17.52 -12.13 2.29
CA SER A 64 18.36 -12.82 3.27
C SER A 64 19.75 -13.07 2.68
N ASN A 65 20.77 -12.55 3.34
CA ASN A 65 22.15 -12.94 3.09
C ASN A 65 22.42 -14.27 3.78
N VAL A 66 22.53 -15.35 3.00
CA VAL A 66 22.76 -16.70 3.53
C VAL A 66 24.25 -17.04 3.69
N THR A 67 25.12 -16.06 3.49
CA THR A 67 26.57 -16.21 3.64
C THR A 67 27.05 -15.72 5.01
N ASP A 68 28.25 -16.16 5.38
CA ASP A 68 28.96 -15.78 6.59
C ASP A 68 29.74 -14.45 6.45
N GLN A 69 29.61 -13.76 5.32
CA GLN A 69 30.30 -12.50 5.01
C GLN A 69 29.30 -11.43 4.58
N LYS A 70 29.75 -10.19 4.42
CA LYS A 70 28.87 -9.08 4.01
C LYS A 70 28.42 -9.20 2.56
N ALA A 71 27.19 -8.75 2.32
CA ALA A 71 26.64 -8.43 1.02
C ALA A 71 26.29 -6.95 0.95
N ASP A 72 26.74 -6.29 -0.11
CA ASP A 72 26.46 -4.88 -0.38
C ASP A 72 25.53 -4.78 -1.61
N VAL A 73 24.26 -4.48 -1.35
CA VAL A 73 23.20 -4.42 -2.36
C VAL A 73 23.28 -3.08 -3.08
N LYS A 74 23.78 -3.10 -4.32
CA LYS A 74 24.01 -1.88 -5.11
C LYS A 74 22.82 -1.48 -5.98
N ARG A 75 21.98 -2.44 -6.36
CA ARG A 75 20.90 -2.19 -7.30
C ARG A 75 19.77 -3.20 -7.15
N ILE A 76 18.52 -2.73 -7.24
CA ILE A 76 17.32 -3.56 -7.38
C ILE A 76 16.58 -3.11 -8.64
N SER A 77 16.42 -4.02 -9.60
CA SER A 77 15.67 -3.78 -10.83
C SER A 77 14.40 -4.62 -10.86
N ILE A 78 13.27 -3.99 -11.21
CA ILE A 78 11.96 -4.61 -11.25
C ILE A 78 11.48 -4.68 -12.69
N PHE A 79 11.10 -5.86 -13.16
CA PHE A 79 10.64 -6.10 -14.52
C PHE A 79 9.21 -6.62 -14.52
N GLY A 80 8.44 -6.23 -15.53
CA GLY A 80 7.10 -6.75 -15.78
C GLY A 80 7.11 -7.86 -16.81
N ASN A 81 6.44 -8.98 -16.52
CA ASN A 81 6.31 -10.13 -17.43
C ASN A 81 7.69 -10.54 -18.00
N ARG A 82 7.77 -10.75 -19.32
CA ARG A 82 9.01 -11.08 -20.05
C ARG A 82 9.78 -9.86 -20.56
N SER A 83 9.46 -8.65 -20.10
CA SER A 83 10.17 -7.43 -20.51
C SER A 83 11.64 -7.46 -20.09
N THR A 84 12.51 -6.97 -20.98
CA THR A 84 13.92 -6.69 -20.69
C THR A 84 14.15 -5.24 -20.25
N LYS A 85 13.16 -4.37 -20.41
CA LYS A 85 13.17 -3.00 -19.86
C LYS A 85 12.58 -3.04 -18.44
N PRO A 86 13.30 -2.54 -17.42
CA PRO A 86 12.77 -2.47 -16.07
C PRO A 86 11.62 -1.46 -16.00
N LEU A 87 10.62 -1.77 -15.16
CA LEU A 87 9.56 -0.86 -14.74
C LEU A 87 10.08 0.17 -13.74
N ALA A 88 10.98 -0.26 -12.86
CA ALA A 88 11.64 0.59 -11.87
C ALA A 88 13.04 0.07 -11.56
N VAL A 89 13.90 0.97 -11.13
CA VAL A 89 15.28 0.70 -10.74
C VAL A 89 15.59 1.52 -9.50
N LEU A 90 16.07 0.86 -8.46
CA LEU A 90 16.69 1.49 -7.30
C LEU A 90 18.20 1.31 -7.46
N GLU A 91 18.92 2.43 -7.62
CA GLU A 91 20.39 2.45 -7.57
C GLU A 91 20.86 2.51 -6.10
N SER A 92 22.17 2.46 -5.88
CA SER A 92 22.79 2.28 -4.57
C SER A 92 22.24 3.20 -3.46
N ASP A 93 22.09 4.50 -3.74
CA ASP A 93 21.58 5.45 -2.75
C ASP A 93 20.10 5.16 -2.41
N ALA A 94 19.28 4.94 -3.44
CA ALA A 94 17.87 4.60 -3.26
C ALA A 94 17.66 3.23 -2.58
N VAL A 95 18.58 2.27 -2.77
CA VAL A 95 18.59 1.03 -1.99
C VAL A 95 18.92 1.35 -0.54
N GLY A 96 19.96 2.14 -0.29
CA GLY A 96 20.37 2.57 1.05
C GLY A 96 19.28 3.32 1.82
N GLU A 97 18.33 3.94 1.13
CA GLU A 97 17.18 4.64 1.72
C GLU A 97 15.92 3.77 1.88
N ARG A 98 15.85 2.61 1.22
CA ARG A 98 14.63 1.79 1.15
C ARG A 98 14.78 0.35 1.62
N LEU A 99 16.00 -0.17 1.74
CA LEU A 99 16.29 -1.46 2.35
C LEU A 99 16.56 -1.25 3.84
N SER A 100 15.70 -1.80 4.70
CA SER A 100 15.85 -1.71 6.16
C SER A 100 16.32 -3.03 6.74
N LEU A 101 17.36 -2.98 7.58
CA LEU A 101 17.87 -4.17 8.28
C LEU A 101 16.79 -4.75 9.21
N GLY A 102 16.51 -6.04 9.09
CA GLY A 102 15.41 -6.68 9.83
C GLY A 102 14.01 -6.12 9.52
N GLY A 103 13.87 -5.30 8.47
CA GLY A 103 12.64 -4.57 8.15
C GLY A 103 12.27 -3.48 9.17
N ARG A 104 13.24 -3.03 9.98
CA ARG A 104 13.00 -2.02 11.01
C ARG A 104 13.21 -0.60 10.47
N ARG A 105 12.19 0.26 10.57
CA ARG A 105 12.33 1.70 10.27
C ARG A 105 13.48 2.34 11.05
N GLY A 106 14.26 3.20 10.41
CA GLY A 106 15.43 3.88 10.98
C GLY A 106 16.71 3.04 10.94
N SER A 107 16.68 1.89 10.26
CA SER A 107 17.84 1.02 10.04
C SER A 107 18.13 0.83 8.54
N GLU A 108 17.79 1.84 7.75
CA GLU A 108 18.01 1.87 6.31
C GLU A 108 19.50 1.68 6.00
N THR A 109 19.79 0.77 5.08
CA THR A 109 21.14 0.34 4.71
C THR A 109 21.12 -0.36 3.37
N ARG A 110 22.26 -0.32 2.67
CA ARG A 110 22.53 -1.18 1.51
C ARG A 110 23.26 -2.47 1.89
N GLU A 111 23.78 -2.56 3.11
CA GLU A 111 24.61 -3.67 3.57
C GLU A 111 23.81 -4.67 4.40
N LEU A 112 23.90 -5.94 4.03
CA LEU A 112 23.48 -7.08 4.84
C LEU A 112 24.73 -7.79 5.36
N GLY A 113 24.91 -7.83 6.67
CA GLY A 113 25.97 -8.59 7.32
C GLY A 113 25.77 -10.11 7.20
N ALA A 114 26.68 -10.86 7.81
CA ALA A 114 26.64 -12.31 7.85
C ALA A 114 25.31 -12.81 8.42
N PHE A 115 24.62 -13.67 7.67
CA PHE A 115 23.34 -14.28 8.06
C PHE A 115 22.21 -13.29 8.42
N GLN A 116 22.34 -12.04 7.98
CA GLN A 116 21.32 -11.02 8.20
C GLN A 116 20.29 -11.01 7.07
N PHE A 117 19.11 -10.52 7.38
CA PHE A 117 18.10 -10.20 6.39
C PHE A 117 17.71 -8.72 6.47
N GLY A 118 17.19 -8.20 5.37
CA GLY A 118 16.55 -6.89 5.29
C GLY A 118 15.29 -6.95 4.45
N VAL A 119 14.50 -5.88 4.52
CA VAL A 119 13.28 -5.71 3.72
C VAL A 119 13.41 -4.43 2.92
N ALA A 120 13.35 -4.55 1.60
CA ALA A 120 13.30 -3.42 0.68
C ALA A 120 11.85 -3.02 0.42
N PHE A 121 11.49 -1.79 0.77
CA PHE A 121 10.18 -1.21 0.48
C PHE A 121 10.15 -0.67 -0.95
N LEU A 122 9.41 -1.33 -1.83
CA LEU A 122 9.40 -1.07 -3.26
C LEU A 122 8.12 -0.34 -3.66
N HIS A 123 8.32 0.71 -4.46
CA HIS A 123 7.26 1.47 -5.10
C HIS A 123 7.54 1.51 -6.61
N VAL A 124 6.65 0.89 -7.39
CA VAL A 124 6.70 0.92 -8.86
C VAL A 124 5.53 1.75 -9.35
N THR A 125 5.80 2.70 -10.22
CA THR A 125 4.77 3.53 -10.84
C THR A 125 4.70 3.24 -12.33
N LEU A 126 3.49 3.11 -12.86
CA LEU A 126 3.21 2.86 -14.27
C LEU A 126 2.44 4.06 -14.84
N ASP A 127 2.87 4.54 -16.00
CA ASP A 127 2.16 5.61 -16.71
C ASP A 127 0.74 5.16 -17.11
N PRO A 128 -0.22 6.09 -17.31
CA PRO A 128 -1.63 5.74 -17.56
C PRO A 128 -1.86 4.75 -18.71
N ASP A 129 -1.04 4.83 -19.76
CA ASP A 129 -1.14 3.98 -20.95
C ASP A 129 -0.23 2.74 -20.88
N GLN A 130 0.54 2.59 -19.80
CA GLN A 130 1.45 1.46 -19.63
C GLN A 130 0.67 0.22 -19.18
N PRO A 131 0.81 -0.93 -19.88
CA PRO A 131 0.07 -2.12 -19.54
C PRO A 131 0.49 -2.67 -18.17
N LEU A 132 -0.49 -3.02 -17.34
CA LEU A 132 -0.27 -3.65 -16.05
C LEU A 132 0.42 -5.02 -16.24
N PRO A 133 1.57 -5.28 -15.61
CA PRO A 133 2.17 -6.61 -15.64
C PRO A 133 1.32 -7.60 -14.84
N THR A 134 1.28 -8.86 -15.31
CA THR A 134 0.64 -9.96 -14.58
C THR A 134 1.58 -10.59 -13.55
N VAL A 135 2.88 -10.45 -13.78
CA VAL A 135 3.95 -10.99 -12.94
C VAL A 135 5.09 -9.97 -12.87
N LEU A 136 5.69 -9.83 -11.70
CA LEU A 136 6.93 -9.08 -11.47
C LEU A 136 8.11 -10.04 -11.32
N ARG A 137 9.26 -9.62 -11.83
CA ARG A 137 10.56 -10.24 -11.59
C ARG A 137 11.53 -9.23 -11.02
N HIS A 138 12.36 -9.68 -10.10
CA HIS A 138 13.35 -8.85 -9.43
C HIS A 138 14.74 -9.33 -9.80
N GLU A 139 15.61 -8.38 -10.09
CA GLU A 139 17.04 -8.61 -10.21
C GLU A 139 17.76 -7.75 -9.17
N VAL A 140 18.59 -8.38 -8.34
CA VAL A 140 19.41 -7.70 -7.34
C VAL A 140 20.86 -7.88 -7.73
N ALA A 141 21.56 -6.75 -7.88
CA ALA A 141 22.99 -6.73 -8.12
C ALA A 141 23.72 -6.10 -6.93
N GLY A 142 24.89 -6.64 -6.61
CA GLY A 142 25.66 -6.22 -5.45
C GLY A 142 27.05 -6.83 -5.40
N PHE A 143 27.84 -6.33 -4.46
CA PHE A 143 29.15 -6.90 -4.15
C PHE A 143 29.03 -7.93 -3.02
N PHE A 144 29.62 -9.10 -3.21
CA PHE A 144 29.56 -10.19 -2.24
C PHE A 144 30.96 -10.51 -1.74
N GLN A 145 31.23 -10.16 -0.49
CA GLN A 145 32.56 -10.32 0.10
C GLN A 145 32.99 -11.80 0.13
N ARG A 146 32.05 -12.74 0.26
CA ARG A 146 32.33 -14.18 0.22
C ARG A 146 33.00 -14.62 -1.09
N PHE A 147 32.68 -13.95 -2.19
CA PHE A 147 33.17 -14.28 -3.53
C PHE A 147 34.17 -13.25 -4.08
N ASP A 148 34.45 -12.20 -3.30
CA ASP A 148 35.29 -11.07 -3.70
C ASP A 148 34.92 -10.51 -5.09
N GLY A 149 33.61 -10.32 -5.33
CA GLY A 149 33.14 -9.93 -6.65
C GLY A 149 31.70 -9.43 -6.70
N ASP A 150 31.40 -8.72 -7.79
CA ASP A 150 30.05 -8.30 -8.12
C ASP A 150 29.26 -9.46 -8.72
N MET A 151 28.01 -9.61 -8.28
CA MET A 151 27.07 -10.60 -8.80
C MET A 151 25.72 -9.95 -9.03
N SER A 152 24.98 -10.49 -10.01
CA SER A 152 23.56 -10.20 -10.22
C SER A 152 22.76 -11.50 -10.15
N MET A 153 21.61 -11.45 -9.49
CA MET A 153 20.73 -12.61 -9.31
C MET A 153 19.27 -12.23 -9.46
N SER A 154 18.50 -13.15 -10.02
CA SER A 154 17.05 -13.00 -10.19
C SER A 154 16.31 -13.82 -9.13
N PHE A 155 15.18 -13.29 -8.66
CA PHE A 155 14.34 -13.92 -7.64
C PHE A 155 13.01 -14.40 -8.23
N THR A 156 12.25 -15.11 -7.40
CA THR A 156 10.98 -15.74 -7.74
C THR A 156 10.02 -14.75 -8.39
N GLU A 157 9.34 -15.23 -9.43
CA GLU A 157 8.24 -14.52 -10.07
C GLU A 157 7.12 -14.26 -9.06
N THR A 158 6.73 -13.00 -8.92
CA THR A 158 5.67 -12.57 -8.00
C THR A 158 4.43 -12.19 -8.81
N PRO A 159 3.26 -12.80 -8.56
CA PRO A 159 2.03 -12.41 -9.25
C PRO A 159 1.63 -10.98 -8.87
N VAL A 160 1.02 -10.26 -9.82
CA VAL A 160 0.31 -9.01 -9.53
C VAL A 160 -1.17 -9.35 -9.36
N ILE A 161 -1.74 -8.98 -8.22
CA ILE A 161 -3.13 -9.29 -7.91
C ILE A 161 -4.05 -8.35 -8.68
N SER A 162 -4.86 -8.90 -9.60
CA SER A 162 -5.69 -8.13 -10.53
C SER A 162 -7.08 -7.77 -10.00
N SER A 163 -7.46 -8.23 -8.81
CA SER A 163 -8.77 -7.89 -8.23
C SER A 163 -8.86 -6.37 -7.98
N PRO A 164 -9.99 -5.73 -8.31
CA PRO A 164 -10.10 -4.28 -8.18
C PRO A 164 -9.97 -3.82 -6.72
N PRO A 165 -9.41 -2.61 -6.50
CA PRO A 165 -9.36 -1.99 -5.18
C PRO A 165 -10.77 -1.72 -4.64
N LEU A 166 -10.87 -1.55 -3.33
CA LEU A 166 -12.11 -1.09 -2.70
C LEU A 166 -12.45 0.31 -3.19
N VAL A 167 -13.74 0.57 -3.45
CA VAL A 167 -14.24 1.91 -3.75
C VAL A 167 -14.96 2.44 -2.51
N LEU A 168 -14.35 3.42 -1.88
CA LEU A 168 -14.81 4.02 -0.62
C LEU A 168 -15.55 5.33 -0.90
N GLY A 169 -16.49 5.66 -0.04
CA GLY A 169 -17.06 7.00 0.08
C GLY A 169 -16.22 7.92 0.95
N PRO A 170 -16.61 9.21 1.04
CA PRO A 170 -15.92 10.17 1.88
C PRO A 170 -16.00 9.73 3.35
N PRO A 171 -14.87 9.69 4.08
CA PRO A 171 -14.85 9.37 5.50
C PRO A 171 -15.21 10.59 6.37
N LEU A 172 -15.19 11.79 5.78
CA LEU A 172 -15.38 13.09 6.42
C LEU A 172 -16.23 14.00 5.53
N ARG A 173 -16.84 15.06 6.08
CA ARG A 173 -17.67 16.02 5.31
C ARG A 173 -16.96 17.35 5.08
N GLY A 174 -17.18 17.94 3.92
CA GLY A 174 -16.70 19.28 3.57
C GLY A 174 -15.29 19.27 2.98
N ASP A 175 -14.57 20.36 3.24
CA ASP A 175 -13.40 20.77 2.47
C ASP A 175 -12.16 20.95 3.36
N GLY A 176 -10.98 20.98 2.75
CA GLY A 176 -9.71 21.28 3.42
C GLY A 176 -9.15 20.10 4.23
N TYR A 177 -9.24 18.87 3.72
CA TYR A 177 -8.66 17.70 4.37
C TYR A 177 -7.30 17.34 3.79
N LEU A 178 -6.25 17.32 4.60
CA LEU A 178 -4.93 16.87 4.19
C LEU A 178 -4.85 15.35 4.32
N ALA A 179 -4.41 14.66 3.26
CA ALA A 179 -4.06 13.24 3.31
C ALA A 179 -2.61 13.11 3.82
N GLY A 180 -2.42 12.83 5.11
CA GLY A 180 -1.11 12.65 5.75
C GLY A 180 -0.65 11.20 5.79
N ASP A 181 0.66 11.02 5.73
CA ASP A 181 1.36 9.74 5.78
C ASP A 181 0.81 8.69 4.80
N GLY A 182 0.23 9.15 3.70
CA GLY A 182 -0.47 8.33 2.72
C GLY A 182 0.46 7.64 1.73
N CYS A 183 -0.15 7.08 0.69
CA CYS A 183 0.61 6.44 -0.38
C CYS A 183 1.48 7.48 -1.14
N CYS A 184 2.72 7.18 -1.51
CA CYS A 184 3.26 5.83 -1.60
C CYS A 184 4.70 5.67 -1.11
N ASP A 185 5.35 6.74 -0.65
CA ASP A 185 6.71 6.71 -0.11
C ASP A 185 6.78 7.22 1.34
N SER A 186 5.62 7.49 1.96
CA SER A 186 5.56 7.96 3.35
C SER A 186 6.32 7.00 4.28
N PHE A 187 7.03 7.58 5.23
CA PHE A 187 7.92 6.78 6.07
C PHE A 187 7.16 6.07 7.20
N ARG A 188 6.10 6.68 7.74
CA ARG A 188 5.40 6.16 8.92
C ARG A 188 4.55 4.94 8.55
N HIS A 189 3.63 5.07 7.60
CA HIS A 189 2.68 4.01 7.25
C HIS A 189 3.21 2.98 6.26
N VAL A 190 3.68 3.41 5.08
CA VAL A 190 4.06 2.49 3.99
C VAL A 190 5.18 1.54 4.42
N ARG A 191 6.00 1.95 5.40
CA ARG A 191 7.10 1.16 5.95
C ARG A 191 6.81 0.51 7.31
N ALA A 192 5.54 0.44 7.71
CA ALA A 192 5.12 -0.24 8.94
C ALA A 192 5.11 -1.76 8.76
N LEU A 193 6.24 -2.41 9.10
CA LEU A 193 6.35 -3.86 9.14
C LEU A 193 6.27 -4.36 10.59
N LEU A 194 5.18 -5.04 10.95
CA LEU A 194 4.91 -5.45 12.33
C LEU A 194 5.24 -6.94 12.56
N PRO A 195 6.25 -7.30 13.38
CA PRO A 195 6.60 -8.69 13.71
C PRO A 195 5.73 -9.21 14.86
N LEU A 196 4.47 -9.53 14.58
CA LEU A 196 3.49 -9.94 15.59
C LEU A 196 3.17 -11.42 15.45
N ASN A 197 3.05 -12.11 16.60
CA ASN A 197 2.72 -13.53 16.66
C ASN A 197 3.63 -14.43 15.78
N GLY A 198 4.90 -14.06 15.63
CA GLY A 198 5.90 -14.81 14.86
C GLY A 198 5.82 -14.62 13.34
N THR A 199 5.00 -13.68 12.85
CA THR A 199 4.87 -13.37 11.41
C THR A 199 4.97 -11.86 11.19
N PHE A 200 5.36 -11.44 9.98
CA PHE A 200 5.30 -10.05 9.59
C PHE A 200 3.91 -9.69 9.05
N HIS A 201 3.37 -8.58 9.54
CA HIS A 201 2.13 -7.99 9.06
C HIS A 201 2.43 -6.62 8.45
N LEU A 202 1.95 -6.41 7.23
CA LEU A 202 2.16 -5.17 6.46
C LEU A 202 0.98 -4.23 6.68
N ALA A 203 0.67 -4.01 7.96
CA ALA A 203 -0.36 -3.09 8.40
C ALA A 203 -0.07 -1.69 7.84
N GLN A 204 -1.11 -0.88 7.67
CA GLN A 204 -0.97 0.54 7.32
C GLN A 204 -0.35 0.84 5.94
N ARG A 205 -0.01 -0.14 5.10
CA ARG A 205 0.61 0.11 3.77
C ARG A 205 -0.10 1.18 2.91
N PHE A 206 -1.42 1.26 3.03
CA PHE A 206 -2.26 2.25 2.35
C PHE A 206 -3.10 3.09 3.32
N ALA A 207 -2.73 3.14 4.59
CA ALA A 207 -3.40 4.01 5.56
C ALA A 207 -3.23 5.47 5.16
N ILE A 208 -4.23 6.28 5.51
CA ILE A 208 -4.15 7.74 5.43
C ILE A 208 -4.56 8.28 6.80
N ASP A 209 -3.72 9.15 7.35
CA ASP A 209 -4.10 9.99 8.48
C ASP A 209 -4.69 11.28 7.91
N TRP A 210 -6.01 11.39 8.02
CA TRP A 210 -6.71 12.58 7.59
C TRP A 210 -6.57 13.67 8.63
N GLU A 211 -6.14 14.84 8.19
CA GLU A 211 -6.11 16.06 8.99
C GLU A 211 -6.96 17.15 8.35
N LYS A 212 -7.23 18.24 9.06
CA LYS A 212 -8.02 19.36 8.55
C LYS A 212 -7.29 20.67 8.71
N ILE A 213 -7.23 21.43 7.62
CA ILE A 213 -6.64 22.76 7.61
C ILE A 213 -7.71 23.86 7.67
N ASP A 214 -7.36 25.00 8.25
CA ASP A 214 -8.15 26.23 8.11
C ASP A 214 -7.86 26.97 6.79
N GLY A 215 -8.51 28.12 6.60
CA GLY A 215 -8.30 28.98 5.43
C GLY A 215 -6.91 29.64 5.36
N GLU A 216 -6.11 29.53 6.42
CA GLU A 216 -4.72 29.98 6.48
C GLU A 216 -3.74 28.80 6.40
N HIS A 217 -4.23 27.60 6.08
CA HIS A 217 -3.47 26.35 5.93
C HIS A 217 -2.83 25.82 7.23
N ARG A 218 -3.38 26.17 8.39
CA ARG A 218 -2.93 25.65 9.69
C ARG A 218 -3.72 24.41 10.07
N LEU A 219 -3.08 23.46 10.73
CA LEU A 219 -3.72 22.23 11.25
C LEU A 219 -4.45 22.48 12.59
N PHE A 220 -3.98 23.48 13.34
CA PHE A 220 -4.58 23.92 14.59
C PHE A 220 -4.34 25.41 14.83
N ASP A 221 -5.17 26.01 15.68
CA ASP A 221 -5.00 27.36 16.20
C ASP A 221 -5.21 27.35 17.73
N GLY A 222 -4.27 27.94 18.47
CA GLY A 222 -4.28 27.94 19.94
C GLY A 222 -3.20 27.05 20.56
N ASP A 223 -3.52 26.44 21.71
CA ASP A 223 -2.58 25.62 22.47
C ASP A 223 -2.39 24.25 21.78
N ALA A 224 -1.17 23.99 21.30
CA ALA A 224 -0.79 22.72 20.68
C ALA A 224 -0.97 21.51 21.61
N LYS A 225 -1.12 21.70 22.94
CA LYS A 225 -1.37 20.62 23.90
C LYS A 225 -2.85 20.40 24.20
N ASP A 226 -3.76 21.21 23.67
CA ASP A 226 -5.21 20.98 23.73
C ASP A 226 -5.71 20.39 22.40
N VAL A 227 -6.26 19.18 22.45
CA VAL A 227 -6.89 18.52 21.29
C VAL A 227 -7.95 19.39 20.61
N ARG A 228 -8.60 20.29 21.36
CA ARG A 228 -9.66 21.18 20.84
C ARG A 228 -9.12 22.31 19.96
N SER A 229 -7.80 22.56 19.98
CA SER A 229 -7.16 23.55 19.10
C SER A 229 -7.09 23.05 17.66
N TYR A 230 -7.12 21.73 17.43
CA TYR A 230 -6.99 21.10 16.11
C TYR A 230 -8.30 21.12 15.35
N HIS A 231 -8.28 21.57 14.09
CA HIS A 231 -9.51 21.79 13.33
C HIS A 231 -10.26 20.49 13.00
N ILE A 232 -9.57 19.35 13.02
CA ILE A 232 -10.19 18.05 12.77
C ILE A 232 -10.82 17.42 14.02
N TYR A 233 -10.40 17.79 15.23
CA TYR A 233 -10.93 17.17 16.45
C TYR A 233 -12.45 17.38 16.54
N GLY A 234 -13.20 16.30 16.79
CA GLY A 234 -14.65 16.31 16.85
C GLY A 234 -15.37 16.32 15.51
N GLN A 235 -14.67 16.28 14.36
CA GLN A 235 -15.34 16.16 13.06
C GLN A 235 -16.10 14.82 12.96
N PRO A 236 -17.33 14.79 12.40
CA PRO A 236 -18.08 13.55 12.24
C PRO A 236 -17.40 12.58 11.27
N ILE A 237 -17.19 11.34 11.73
CA ILE A 237 -16.68 10.24 10.90
C ILE A 237 -17.85 9.54 10.22
N LEU A 238 -17.72 9.30 8.91
CA LEU A 238 -18.72 8.64 8.08
C LEU A 238 -18.32 7.19 7.77
N ALA A 239 -19.31 6.29 7.78
CA ALA A 239 -19.16 4.97 7.16
C ALA A 239 -18.83 5.15 5.66
N VAL A 240 -17.74 4.56 5.20
CA VAL A 240 -17.23 4.74 3.82
C VAL A 240 -17.90 3.78 2.85
N ALA A 241 -18.58 2.76 3.36
CA ALA A 241 -19.29 1.75 2.59
C ALA A 241 -20.47 1.22 3.42
N ASP A 242 -21.38 0.53 2.74
CA ASP A 242 -22.36 -0.32 3.42
C ASP A 242 -21.63 -1.52 4.04
N GLY A 243 -22.04 -1.96 5.21
CA GLY A 243 -21.39 -3.09 5.85
C GLY A 243 -21.85 -3.36 7.27
N THR A 244 -21.12 -4.23 7.95
CA THR A 244 -21.37 -4.59 9.35
C THR A 244 -20.17 -4.22 10.20
N ILE A 245 -20.39 -3.56 11.33
CA ILE A 245 -19.34 -3.30 12.31
C ILE A 245 -19.00 -4.64 12.98
N VAL A 246 -17.76 -5.09 12.86
CA VAL A 246 -17.32 -6.39 13.40
C VAL A 246 -16.52 -6.26 14.69
N ASP A 247 -15.89 -5.11 14.91
CA ASP A 247 -15.19 -4.78 16.16
C ASP A 247 -15.29 -3.29 16.46
N ALA A 248 -15.28 -2.92 17.74
CA ALA A 248 -15.29 -1.53 18.16
C ALA A 248 -14.78 -1.38 19.61
N ARG A 249 -14.04 -0.29 19.85
CA ARG A 249 -13.52 0.12 21.16
C ARG A 249 -13.84 1.59 21.45
N ALA A 250 -14.24 1.91 22.68
CA ALA A 250 -14.74 3.25 23.04
C ALA A 250 -14.34 3.72 24.46
N ASP A 251 -13.45 3.00 25.15
CA ASP A 251 -13.11 3.19 26.56
C ASP A 251 -11.80 3.96 26.80
N LEU A 252 -11.05 4.31 25.76
CA LEU A 252 -9.78 5.03 25.88
C LEU A 252 -9.97 6.55 25.92
N HIS A 253 -8.99 7.21 26.54
CA HIS A 253 -8.91 8.67 26.63
C HIS A 253 -7.99 9.26 25.55
N ASP A 254 -8.20 10.53 25.23
CA ASP A 254 -7.32 11.26 24.32
C ASP A 254 -5.91 11.40 24.92
N GLN A 255 -4.91 11.29 24.06
CA GLN A 255 -3.53 11.66 24.39
C GLN A 255 -3.39 13.18 24.43
N VAL A 256 -2.37 13.64 25.15
CA VAL A 256 -1.91 15.02 25.05
C VAL A 256 -1.08 15.16 23.76
N PRO A 257 -1.45 16.05 22.81
CA PRO A 257 -0.73 16.14 21.54
C PRO A 257 0.73 16.57 21.66
N GLY A 258 1.48 16.35 20.58
CA GLY A 258 2.89 16.70 20.39
C GLY A 258 3.91 15.63 20.82
N ALA A 259 3.45 14.43 21.22
CA ALA A 259 4.32 13.26 21.37
C ALA A 259 3.48 11.97 21.34
N LEU A 260 4.06 10.89 20.83
CA LEU A 260 3.48 9.55 20.99
C LEU A 260 3.48 9.13 22.47
N PRO A 261 2.46 8.40 22.94
CA PRO A 261 2.45 7.89 24.29
C PRO A 261 3.60 6.89 24.52
N SER A 262 4.18 6.92 25.72
CA SER A 262 5.19 5.94 26.13
C SER A 262 4.55 4.79 26.90
N GLY A 263 4.94 3.56 26.56
CA GLY A 263 4.47 2.35 27.26
C GLY A 263 3.01 1.98 27.01
N LEU A 264 2.41 2.48 25.92
CA LEU A 264 1.07 2.08 25.51
C LEU A 264 1.05 0.56 25.17
N PRO A 265 0.12 -0.22 25.73
CA PRO A 265 -0.04 -1.62 25.34
C PRO A 265 -0.40 -1.72 23.85
N ILE A 266 0.07 -2.77 23.18
CA ILE A 266 -0.07 -2.89 21.73
C ILE A 266 -1.53 -2.98 21.29
N GLU A 267 -2.38 -3.61 22.11
CA GLU A 267 -3.83 -3.72 21.94
C GLU A 267 -4.57 -2.37 22.03
N GLU A 268 -3.91 -1.31 22.48
CA GLU A 268 -4.46 0.04 22.54
C GLU A 268 -3.94 0.93 21.41
N ALA A 269 -3.08 0.42 20.52
CA ALA A 269 -2.45 1.21 19.48
C ALA A 269 -3.45 1.94 18.57
N ASP A 270 -4.53 1.24 18.17
CA ASP A 270 -5.60 1.81 17.33
C ASP A 270 -6.51 2.80 18.09
N GLY A 271 -6.36 2.93 19.41
CA GLY A 271 -7.19 3.81 20.23
C GLY A 271 -8.62 3.31 20.38
N ASN A 272 -9.56 4.25 20.46
CA ASN A 272 -10.96 3.97 20.20
C ASN A 272 -11.14 3.82 18.69
N PHE A 273 -11.84 2.79 18.27
CA PHE A 273 -11.94 2.46 16.85
C PHE A 273 -13.24 1.77 16.51
N ALA A 274 -13.54 1.72 15.22
CA ALA A 274 -14.53 0.83 14.63
C ALA A 274 -13.91 0.09 13.43
N VAL A 275 -14.23 -1.21 13.29
CA VAL A 275 -13.86 -2.02 12.13
C VAL A 275 -15.13 -2.39 11.37
N LEU A 276 -15.19 -1.97 10.11
CA LEU A 276 -16.30 -2.24 9.19
C LEU A 276 -15.92 -3.39 8.24
N ASP A 277 -16.69 -4.47 8.28
CA ASP A 277 -16.67 -5.51 7.24
C ASP A 277 -17.52 -5.05 6.05
N VAL A 278 -16.87 -4.93 4.89
CA VAL A 278 -17.49 -4.48 3.63
C VAL A 278 -17.70 -5.63 2.63
N GLY A 279 -17.52 -6.88 3.07
CA GLY A 279 -17.66 -8.09 2.28
C GLY A 279 -16.35 -8.57 1.64
N ASP A 280 -16.37 -9.77 1.07
CA ASP A 280 -15.26 -10.39 0.34
C ASP A 280 -13.92 -10.48 1.11
N GLY A 281 -14.00 -10.58 2.44
CA GLY A 281 -12.82 -10.65 3.32
C GLY A 281 -12.05 -9.33 3.40
N ARG A 282 -12.74 -8.20 3.18
CA ARG A 282 -12.16 -6.86 3.20
C ARG A 282 -12.78 -6.04 4.33
N PHE A 283 -11.92 -5.33 5.05
CA PHE A 283 -12.30 -4.56 6.22
C PHE A 283 -11.79 -3.13 6.12
N VAL A 284 -12.43 -2.20 6.83
CA VAL A 284 -11.98 -0.81 6.97
C VAL A 284 -11.89 -0.47 8.45
N LEU A 285 -10.72 0.00 8.89
CA LEU A 285 -10.49 0.51 10.24
C LEU A 285 -10.65 2.03 10.25
N TYR A 286 -11.36 2.52 11.27
CA TYR A 286 -11.39 3.90 11.71
C TYR A 286 -10.78 3.97 13.10
N ALA A 287 -9.60 4.57 13.24
CA ALA A 287 -8.87 4.59 14.50
C ALA A 287 -8.80 6.01 15.11
N HIS A 288 -8.28 6.06 16.34
CA HIS A 288 -8.07 7.28 17.13
C HIS A 288 -9.35 8.09 17.41
N MET A 289 -10.52 7.44 17.42
CA MET A 289 -11.82 8.10 17.59
C MET A 289 -11.97 8.79 18.95
N ARG A 290 -12.78 9.85 19.01
CA ARG A 290 -12.97 10.66 20.23
C ARG A 290 -13.64 9.85 21.34
N PRO A 291 -13.18 9.96 22.60
CA PRO A 291 -13.79 9.27 23.74
C PRO A 291 -15.29 9.52 23.85
N GLY A 292 -16.07 8.45 23.98
CA GLY A 292 -17.54 8.53 24.11
C GLY A 292 -18.30 8.99 22.87
N SER A 293 -17.64 9.11 21.70
CA SER A 293 -18.28 9.59 20.47
C SER A 293 -18.87 8.47 19.59
N LEU A 294 -18.42 7.23 19.75
CA LEU A 294 -18.86 6.11 18.92
C LEU A 294 -20.39 5.93 19.00
N LYS A 295 -21.03 5.83 17.84
CA LYS A 295 -22.48 5.64 17.68
C LYS A 295 -22.85 4.22 17.30
N VAL A 296 -21.85 3.35 17.18
CA VAL A 296 -21.97 1.98 16.72
C VAL A 296 -21.25 1.03 17.66
N ARG A 297 -21.61 -0.25 17.58
CA ARG A 297 -20.97 -1.37 18.24
C ARG A 297 -20.89 -2.58 17.30
N SER A 298 -20.10 -3.59 17.68
CA SER A 298 -20.05 -4.86 16.94
C SER A 298 -21.46 -5.45 16.74
N GLY A 299 -21.74 -5.88 15.51
CA GLY A 299 -23.02 -6.40 15.03
C GLY A 299 -23.94 -5.36 14.36
N ASP A 300 -23.67 -4.05 14.50
CA ASP A 300 -24.49 -3.02 13.86
C ASP A 300 -24.27 -3.00 12.35
N ILE A 301 -25.35 -2.84 11.59
CA ILE A 301 -25.30 -2.62 10.13
C ILE A 301 -25.34 -1.13 9.87
N VAL A 302 -24.39 -0.64 9.07
CA VAL A 302 -24.30 0.76 8.68
C VAL A 302 -24.44 0.91 7.17
N ARG A 303 -24.95 2.06 6.74
CA ARG A 303 -24.95 2.49 5.35
C ARG A 303 -23.85 3.50 5.13
N ARG A 304 -23.29 3.51 3.93
CA ARG A 304 -22.35 4.53 3.49
C ARG A 304 -22.93 5.92 3.78
N GLY A 305 -22.16 6.77 4.46
CA GLY A 305 -22.54 8.13 4.87
C GLY A 305 -23.17 8.24 6.25
N ASP A 306 -23.48 7.13 6.92
CA ASP A 306 -23.92 7.14 8.32
C ASP A 306 -22.80 7.67 9.22
N VAL A 307 -23.16 8.48 10.21
CA VAL A 307 -22.19 8.99 11.19
C VAL A 307 -21.94 7.91 12.24
N ILE A 308 -20.71 7.42 12.32
CA ILE A 308 -20.32 6.32 13.23
C ILE A 308 -19.57 6.78 14.48
N GLY A 309 -19.10 8.04 14.50
CA GLY A 309 -18.48 8.67 15.66
C GLY A 309 -17.82 9.99 15.27
N GLU A 310 -16.81 10.41 16.03
CA GLU A 310 -16.09 11.65 15.80
C GLU A 310 -14.57 11.44 15.88
N VAL A 311 -13.81 12.26 15.16
CA VAL A 311 -12.34 12.26 15.17
C VAL A 311 -11.82 12.65 16.56
N GLY A 312 -10.85 11.90 17.08
CA GLY A 312 -10.24 12.12 18.38
C GLY A 312 -8.71 12.10 18.33
N ASN A 313 -8.10 11.73 19.46
CA ASN A 313 -6.65 11.59 19.61
C ASN A 313 -6.27 10.43 20.56
N THR A 314 -7.04 9.35 20.56
CA THR A 314 -6.80 8.20 21.46
C THR A 314 -5.79 7.20 20.90
N GLY A 315 -5.20 6.35 21.74
CA GLY A 315 -4.27 5.31 21.28
C GLY A 315 -2.87 5.84 20.96
N ASN A 316 -2.18 5.21 20.01
CA ASN A 316 -0.82 5.58 19.60
C ASN A 316 -0.83 6.76 18.63
N SER A 317 -1.24 7.93 19.12
CA SER A 317 -1.43 9.16 18.33
C SER A 317 -0.63 10.33 18.91
N SER A 318 -0.01 11.14 18.04
CA SER A 318 0.71 12.38 18.42
C SER A 318 -0.14 13.63 18.27
N ALA A 319 -1.15 13.65 17.41
CA ALA A 319 -2.05 14.78 17.18
C ALA A 319 -3.43 14.29 16.70
N PRO A 320 -4.52 15.04 16.91
CA PRO A 320 -5.84 14.65 16.43
C PRO A 320 -5.86 14.44 14.91
N HIS A 321 -6.25 13.24 14.48
CA HIS A 321 -6.42 12.86 13.08
C HIS A 321 -7.38 11.67 12.95
N LEU A 322 -7.89 11.42 11.74
CA LEU A 322 -8.58 10.16 11.44
C LEU A 322 -7.65 9.23 10.69
N HIS A 323 -7.20 8.17 11.35
CA HIS A 323 -6.53 7.07 10.67
C HIS A 323 -7.57 6.18 9.98
N LEU A 324 -7.46 6.08 8.65
CA LEU A 324 -8.32 5.24 7.81
C LEU A 324 -7.47 4.26 7.01
N GLN A 325 -7.74 2.97 7.14
CA GLN A 325 -7.09 1.94 6.32
C GLN A 325 -8.03 0.83 5.91
N ALA A 326 -7.80 0.27 4.72
CA ALA A 326 -8.43 -0.96 4.27
C ALA A 326 -7.51 -2.17 4.49
N MET A 327 -8.08 -3.33 4.81
CA MET A 327 -7.34 -4.48 5.33
C MET A 327 -7.88 -5.81 4.79
N ASP A 328 -7.04 -6.85 4.75
CA ASP A 328 -7.40 -8.24 4.39
C ASP A 328 -7.83 -9.11 5.59
N GLY A 329 -8.01 -8.49 6.76
CA GLY A 329 -8.49 -9.10 7.99
C GLY A 329 -9.08 -8.05 8.93
N PRO A 330 -9.77 -8.47 10.01
CA PRO A 330 -10.48 -7.55 10.90
C PRO A 330 -9.60 -6.86 11.95
N SER A 331 -8.31 -7.21 12.04
CA SER A 331 -7.40 -6.63 13.04
C SER A 331 -6.52 -5.56 12.41
N GLY A 332 -6.50 -4.35 13.00
CA GLY A 332 -5.64 -3.24 12.58
C GLY A 332 -4.16 -3.59 12.48
N LEU A 333 -3.69 -4.47 13.35
CA LEU A 333 -2.27 -4.81 13.52
C LEU A 333 -1.87 -6.17 12.93
N LEU A 334 -2.81 -7.11 12.81
CA LEU A 334 -2.57 -8.48 12.34
C LEU A 334 -3.02 -8.73 10.90
N SER A 335 -3.28 -7.66 10.13
CA SER A 335 -3.72 -7.73 8.74
C SER A 335 -2.76 -6.97 7.82
N ASN A 336 -2.78 -7.25 6.53
CA ASN A 336 -2.08 -6.45 5.54
C ASN A 336 -2.97 -5.31 5.05
N GLY A 337 -2.35 -4.14 4.84
CA GLY A 337 -2.98 -3.00 4.20
C GLY A 337 -3.31 -3.29 2.73
N LEU A 338 -4.56 -3.06 2.36
CA LEU A 338 -5.07 -3.16 1.00
C LEU A 338 -5.20 -1.77 0.36
N PRO A 339 -4.90 -1.63 -0.94
CA PRO A 339 -5.20 -0.38 -1.61
C PRO A 339 -6.69 -0.18 -1.76
N TYR A 340 -7.10 1.07 -1.73
CA TYR A 340 -8.45 1.52 -1.98
C TYR A 340 -8.43 2.79 -2.83
N VAL A 341 -9.60 3.17 -3.33
CA VAL A 341 -9.82 4.43 -4.04
C VAL A 341 -11.09 5.06 -3.49
N PHE A 342 -11.20 6.39 -3.56
CA PHE A 342 -12.46 7.06 -3.29
C PHE A 342 -13.29 7.16 -4.56
N ASP A 343 -14.60 7.09 -4.41
CA ASP A 343 -15.53 7.17 -5.54
C ASP A 343 -15.40 8.51 -6.27
N ALA A 344 -15.34 9.62 -5.53
CA ALA A 344 -15.04 10.93 -6.09
C ALA A 344 -14.60 11.97 -5.04
N PHE A 345 -13.63 12.81 -5.39
CA PHE A 345 -13.13 13.92 -4.58
C PHE A 345 -12.47 14.98 -5.47
N SER A 346 -12.13 16.14 -4.92
CA SER A 346 -11.39 17.18 -5.62
C SER A 346 -10.08 17.47 -4.91
N ILE A 347 -8.98 17.62 -5.65
CA ILE A 347 -7.72 18.14 -5.10
C ILE A 347 -7.65 19.64 -5.33
N THR A 348 -7.48 20.39 -4.25
CA THR A 348 -7.38 21.85 -4.27
C THR A 348 -5.95 22.34 -4.08
N ALA A 349 -5.10 21.57 -3.41
CA ALA A 349 -3.69 21.90 -3.25
C ALA A 349 -2.84 20.64 -2.97
N VAL A 350 -1.53 20.79 -3.05
CA VAL A 350 -0.54 19.77 -2.67
C VAL A 350 0.56 20.45 -1.89
N ASP A 351 0.93 19.91 -0.72
CA ASP A 351 2.16 20.30 -0.05
C ASP A 351 3.35 19.63 -0.73
N LYS A 352 4.06 20.40 -1.56
CA LYS A 352 5.25 19.95 -2.28
C LYS A 352 6.53 20.13 -1.48
N ALA A 353 6.47 20.82 -0.34
CA ALA A 353 7.61 20.94 0.57
C ALA A 353 7.84 19.64 1.37
N GLY A 354 6.85 18.74 1.38
CA GLY A 354 7.00 17.35 1.79
C GLY A 354 6.81 17.15 3.29
N THR A 355 7.08 15.93 3.77
CA THR A 355 6.82 15.53 5.16
C THR A 355 7.45 16.46 6.20
N ALA A 356 8.60 17.07 5.92
CA ALA A 356 9.23 18.02 6.84
C ALA A 356 8.43 19.32 7.03
N ASP A 357 7.67 19.75 6.02
CA ASP A 357 6.77 20.91 6.11
C ASP A 357 5.52 20.56 6.93
N PHE A 358 4.95 19.39 6.65
CA PHE A 358 3.86 18.80 7.41
C PHE A 358 4.19 18.62 8.90
N ASP A 359 5.32 17.97 9.21
CA ASP A 359 5.76 17.74 10.58
C ASP A 359 5.98 19.05 11.35
N ARG A 360 6.55 20.07 10.67
CA ARG A 360 6.70 21.41 11.25
C ARG A 360 5.34 22.04 11.53
N ALA A 361 4.39 21.93 10.61
CA ALA A 361 3.04 22.48 10.79
C ALA A 361 2.32 21.81 11.97
N GLU A 362 2.41 20.48 12.10
CA GLU A 362 1.83 19.72 13.22
C GLU A 362 2.49 20.09 14.57
N GLU A 363 3.81 20.34 14.58
CA GLU A 363 4.54 20.70 15.79
C GLU A 363 4.27 22.16 16.22
N THR A 364 4.20 23.08 15.27
CA THR A 364 4.30 24.53 15.56
C THR A 364 3.02 25.32 15.30
N GLY A 365 2.05 24.74 14.59
CA GLY A 365 0.84 25.45 14.14
C GLY A 365 1.12 26.46 13.03
N THR A 366 2.33 26.44 12.46
CA THR A 366 2.65 27.28 11.29
C THR A 366 1.91 26.77 10.05
N PRO A 367 1.50 27.68 9.14
CA PRO A 367 0.87 27.28 7.88
C PRO A 367 1.70 26.29 7.07
N LEU A 368 0.99 25.36 6.41
CA LEU A 368 1.57 24.51 5.37
C LEU A 368 1.89 25.31 4.11
N THR A 369 2.98 24.93 3.45
CA THR A 369 3.44 25.52 2.18
C THR A 369 2.73 24.85 1.00
N LEU A 370 1.44 25.18 0.84
CA LEU A 370 0.59 24.56 -0.17
C LEU A 370 0.81 25.14 -1.57
N THR A 371 0.96 24.25 -2.56
CA THR A 371 0.87 24.58 -3.99
C THR A 371 -0.57 24.40 -4.46
N PRO A 372 -1.28 25.45 -4.87
CA PRO A 372 -2.67 25.33 -5.29
C PRO A 372 -2.81 24.60 -6.62
N THR A 373 -3.92 23.89 -6.79
CA THR A 373 -4.35 23.23 -8.03
C THR A 373 -5.50 24.04 -8.61
N LEU A 374 -5.26 24.71 -9.75
CA LEU A 374 -6.22 25.65 -10.36
C LEU A 374 -6.51 25.29 -11.83
N PRO A 375 -7.77 24.98 -12.19
CA PRO A 375 -8.91 24.75 -11.29
C PRO A 375 -8.70 23.48 -10.43
N PRO A 376 -9.47 23.30 -9.33
CA PRO A 376 -9.41 22.06 -8.55
C PRO A 376 -9.56 20.82 -9.43
N LEU A 377 -8.71 19.81 -9.19
CA LEU A 377 -8.68 18.58 -9.97
C LEU A 377 -9.73 17.62 -9.43
N ARG A 378 -10.85 17.47 -10.15
CA ARG A 378 -11.87 16.47 -9.83
C ARG A 378 -11.40 15.08 -10.26
N LEU A 379 -11.43 14.14 -9.33
CA LEU A 379 -11.04 12.75 -9.54
C LEU A 379 -12.18 11.80 -9.16
N GLU A 380 -12.22 10.67 -9.84
CA GLU A 380 -13.11 9.55 -9.54
C GLU A 380 -12.29 8.26 -9.54
N LYS A 381 -12.61 7.36 -8.59
CA LYS A 381 -11.95 6.05 -8.44
C LYS A 381 -10.42 6.16 -8.44
N ALA A 382 -9.91 7.10 -7.63
CA ALA A 382 -8.49 7.30 -7.41
C ALA A 382 -8.15 7.30 -5.90
N LEU A 383 -6.90 7.00 -5.57
CA LEU A 383 -6.32 7.17 -4.25
C LEU A 383 -5.67 8.57 -4.17
N PRO A 384 -6.09 9.44 -3.25
CA PRO A 384 -5.34 10.65 -2.89
C PRO A 384 -3.92 10.25 -2.50
N LEU A 385 -2.93 10.80 -3.18
CA LEU A 385 -1.54 10.63 -2.80
C LEU A 385 -1.20 11.50 -1.59
N ASP A 386 -0.12 11.14 -0.93
CA ASP A 386 0.40 11.81 0.25
C ASP A 386 0.48 13.33 0.06
N LEU A 387 0.10 14.05 1.10
CA LEU A 387 0.12 15.51 1.21
C LEU A 387 -0.76 16.25 0.18
N THR A 388 -1.78 15.59 -0.35
CA THR A 388 -2.83 16.25 -1.14
C THR A 388 -3.93 16.81 -0.24
N VAL A 389 -4.40 18.01 -0.57
CA VAL A 389 -5.58 18.61 0.09
C VAL A 389 -6.81 18.26 -0.71
N VAL A 390 -7.76 17.61 -0.02
CA VAL A 390 -8.94 16.96 -0.54
C VAL A 390 -10.20 17.66 -0.06
N ASP A 391 -11.07 17.93 -1.02
CA ASP A 391 -12.44 18.37 -0.78
C ASP A 391 -13.42 17.27 -1.19
N TRP A 392 -14.26 16.87 -0.25
CA TRP A 392 -15.31 15.88 -0.48
C TRP A 392 -16.55 16.54 -1.12
N GLY A 393 -16.71 17.85 -0.94
CA GLY A 393 -17.85 18.64 -1.38
C GLY A 393 -19.11 18.39 -0.54
N ASN A 394 -20.18 19.13 -0.87
CA ASN A 394 -21.48 18.98 -0.24
C ASN A 394 -22.26 17.83 -0.90
N ARG A 395 -22.14 16.60 -0.39
CA ARG A 395 -23.05 15.50 -0.74
C ARG A 395 -23.73 14.93 0.50
#